data_AF-A0A9P6GWI9-F1
#
_entry.id   AF-A0A9P6GWI9-F1
#
_cell.length_a   1.000
_cell.length_b   1.000
_cell.length_c   1.000
_cell.angle_alpha   90.00
_cell.angle_beta   90.00
_cell.angle_gamma   90.00
#
_symmetry.space_group_name_H-M   'P 1'
#
loop_
_entity.id
_entity.type
_entity.pdbx_description
1 polymer ?
#
loop_
_entity_poly.entity_id
_entity_poly.type
_entity_poly.pdbx_seq_one_letter_code
_entity_poly.pdbx_strand_id
1 'polypeptide(L)'
;MQNNINKSFDMATAIKAVDQFGGTENEDVMVWLRDLIFVGEAAGWEENEICRVAVVSLKGKARSWASQVLSGKLSELNLSTLVELLKKRFGSSRMGDTH
;
A
#
# COMPACT_ATOMS: atom_id res chain seq x y z
N MET A 1 -23.38 -17.45 -23.77
CA MET A 1 -23.65 -17.08 -22.36
C MET A 1 -22.32 -16.69 -21.75
N GLN A 2 -22.02 -15.39 -21.65
CA GLN A 2 -20.80 -14.93 -20.97
C GLN A 2 -21.05 -15.06 -19.47
N ASN A 3 -20.32 -15.99 -18.84
CA ASN A 3 -20.41 -16.24 -17.42
C ASN A 3 -19.68 -15.08 -16.72
N ASN A 4 -20.41 -14.05 -16.34
CA ASN A 4 -19.87 -12.91 -15.62
C ASN A 4 -19.64 -13.36 -14.17
N ILE A 5 -18.57 -14.12 -13.94
CA ILE A 5 -18.09 -14.43 -12.61
C ILE A 5 -17.57 -13.11 -12.06
N ASN A 6 -18.47 -12.39 -11.38
CA ASN A 6 -18.11 -11.25 -10.57
C ASN A 6 -17.23 -11.81 -9.44
N LYS A 7 -15.92 -11.94 -9.70
CA LYS A 7 -14.94 -12.38 -8.71
C LYS A 7 -14.93 -11.29 -7.65
N SER A 8 -15.72 -11.51 -6.60
CA SER A 8 -15.72 -10.63 -5.44
C SER A 8 -14.30 -10.59 -4.90
N PHE A 9 -13.77 -9.38 -4.74
CA PHE A 9 -12.45 -9.15 -4.18
C PHE A 9 -12.39 -9.65 -2.73
N ASP A 10 -11.62 -10.70 -2.50
CA ASP A 10 -11.42 -11.27 -1.18
C ASP A 10 -10.29 -10.57 -0.44
N MET A 11 -10.65 -9.53 0.31
CA MET A 11 -9.72 -8.71 1.07
C MET A 11 -8.87 -9.53 2.07
N ALA A 12 -9.43 -10.58 2.67
CA ALA A 12 -8.72 -11.42 3.63
C ALA A 12 -7.56 -12.18 2.98
N THR A 13 -7.75 -12.71 1.77
CA THR A 13 -6.70 -13.36 0.98
C THR A 13 -5.70 -12.33 0.46
N ALA A 14 -6.17 -11.17 0.01
CA ALA A 14 -5.30 -10.09 -0.47
C ALA A 14 -4.31 -9.62 0.59
N ILE A 15 -4.76 -9.40 1.84
CA ILE A 15 -3.90 -9.01 2.96
C ILE A 15 -2.88 -10.11 3.32
N LYS A 16 -3.20 -11.38 3.11
CA LYS A 16 -2.26 -12.50 3.33
C LYS A 16 -1.22 -12.63 2.23
N ALA A 17 -1.52 -12.14 1.03
CA ALA A 17 -0.64 -12.21 -0.14
C ALA A 17 0.44 -11.10 -0.14
N VAL A 18 0.33 -10.12 0.75
CA VAL A 18 1.22 -8.96 0.80
C VAL A 18 1.83 -8.85 2.19
N ASP A 19 3.11 -8.51 2.25
CA ASP A 19 3.79 -8.26 3.52
C ASP A 19 3.22 -7.03 4.23
N GLN A 20 3.25 -7.04 5.56
CA GLN A 20 2.82 -5.89 6.35
C GLN A 20 3.96 -4.90 6.54
N PHE A 21 3.70 -3.61 6.36
CA PHE A 21 4.68 -2.54 6.49
C PHE A 21 4.54 -1.77 7.82
N GLY A 22 5.59 -1.80 8.65
CA GLY A 22 5.63 -1.15 9.97
C GLY A 22 6.12 0.29 9.96
N GLY A 23 6.86 0.71 8.93
CA GLY A 23 7.53 2.01 8.87
C GLY A 23 8.73 2.12 9.82
N THR A 24 9.43 1.00 10.01
CA THR A 24 10.67 0.90 10.80
C THR A 24 11.91 1.13 9.93
N GLU A 25 13.06 1.34 10.57
CA GLU A 25 14.32 1.74 9.92
C GLU A 25 14.90 0.67 8.99
N ASN A 26 14.52 -0.60 9.23
CA ASN A 26 14.97 -1.75 8.45
C ASN A 26 14.01 -2.11 7.31
N GLU A 27 12.89 -1.39 7.16
CA GLU A 27 11.91 -1.62 6.11
C GLU A 27 12.06 -0.57 5.01
N ASP A 28 12.17 -1.03 3.76
CA ASP A 28 12.20 -0.15 2.59
C ASP A 28 10.80 -0.01 2.00
N VAL A 29 10.22 1.20 2.12
CA VAL A 29 8.88 1.50 1.59
C VAL A 29 8.82 1.37 0.07
N MET A 30 9.92 1.61 -0.65
CA MET A 30 9.97 1.50 -2.11
C MET A 30 9.88 0.05 -2.56
N VAL A 31 10.62 -0.83 -1.88
CA VAL A 31 10.55 -2.29 -2.11
C VAL A 31 9.16 -2.79 -1.80
N TRP A 32 8.64 -2.44 -0.63
CA TRP A 32 7.30 -2.87 -0.21
C TRP A 32 6.20 -2.41 -1.17
N LEU A 33 6.21 -1.14 -1.60
CA LEU A 33 5.23 -0.61 -2.55
C LEU A 33 5.33 -1.30 -3.93
N ARG A 34 6.55 -1.54 -4.42
CA ARG A 34 6.76 -2.24 -5.69
C ARG A 34 6.20 -3.66 -5.62
N ASP A 35 6.49 -4.38 -4.55
CA ASP A 35 6.07 -5.77 -4.40
C ASP A 35 4.55 -5.86 -4.21
N LEU A 36 3.94 -4.93 -3.46
CA LEU A 36 2.49 -4.79 -3.32
C LEU A 36 1.79 -4.53 -4.68
N ILE A 37 2.31 -3.61 -5.49
CA ILE A 37 1.73 -3.29 -6.80
C ILE A 37 1.88 -4.50 -7.73
N PHE A 38 3.05 -5.15 -7.75
CA PHE A 38 3.30 -6.34 -8.55
C PHE A 38 2.34 -7.48 -8.20
N VAL A 39 2.12 -7.76 -6.91
CA VAL A 39 1.15 -8.76 -6.46
C VAL A 39 -0.27 -8.38 -6.88
N GLY A 40 -0.65 -7.11 -6.74
CA GLY A 40 -1.96 -6.62 -7.14
C GLY A 40 -2.22 -6.78 -8.64
N GLU A 41 -1.27 -6.38 -9.48
CA GLU A 41 -1.35 -6.56 -10.94
C GLU A 41 -1.41 -8.04 -11.33
N ALA A 42 -0.57 -8.88 -10.72
CA ALA A 42 -0.56 -10.32 -10.97
C ALA A 42 -1.87 -11.01 -10.56
N ALA A 43 -2.53 -10.50 -9.51
CA ALA A 43 -3.82 -10.99 -9.03
C ALA A 43 -5.04 -10.36 -9.73
N GLY A 44 -4.81 -9.38 -10.61
CA GLY A 44 -5.85 -8.66 -11.34
C GLY A 44 -6.67 -7.69 -10.48
N TRP A 45 -6.05 -7.09 -9.46
CA TRP A 45 -6.69 -6.11 -8.58
C TRP A 45 -6.81 -4.76 -9.27
N GLU A 46 -7.92 -4.07 -9.03
CA GLU A 46 -8.08 -2.68 -9.43
C GLU A 46 -7.27 -1.74 -8.53
N GLU A 47 -6.93 -0.54 -9.00
CA GLU A 47 -6.14 0.44 -8.22
C GLU A 47 -6.77 0.76 -6.85
N ASN A 48 -8.10 0.84 -6.78
CA ASN A 48 -8.83 1.06 -5.54
C ASN A 48 -8.66 -0.08 -4.54
N GLU A 49 -8.56 -1.31 -5.04
CA GLU A 49 -8.34 -2.51 -4.22
C GLU A 49 -6.91 -2.54 -3.72
N ILE A 50 -5.94 -2.26 -4.59
CA ILE A 50 -4.52 -2.11 -4.25
C ILE A 50 -4.34 -1.04 -3.16
N CYS A 51 -5.00 0.11 -3.31
CA CYS A 51 -4.97 1.20 -2.33
C CYS A 51 -5.53 0.76 -0.97
N ARG A 52 -6.68 0.07 -0.95
CA ARG A 52 -7.28 -0.46 0.28
C ARG A 52 -6.38 -1.50 0.96
N VAL A 53 -5.79 -2.42 0.19
CA VAL A 53 -4.85 -3.43 0.71
C VAL A 53 -3.62 -2.76 1.31
N ALA A 54 -3.06 -1.76 0.62
CA ALA A 54 -1.92 -1.00 1.11
C ALA A 54 -2.22 -0.37 2.47
N VAL A 55 -3.35 0.31 2.62
CA VAL A 55 -3.75 0.93 3.90
C VAL A 55 -3.93 -0.11 5.01
N VAL A 56 -4.59 -1.24 4.74
CA VAL A 56 -4.85 -2.26 5.76
C VAL A 56 -3.57 -3.03 6.14
N SER A 57 -2.63 -3.14 5.21
CA SER A 57 -1.34 -3.81 5.42
C SER A 57 -0.33 -2.95 6.19
N LEU A 58 -0.65 -1.67 6.46
CA LEU A 58 0.14 -0.84 7.39
C LEU A 58 -0.03 -1.35 8.82
N LYS A 59 1.07 -1.40 9.57
CA LYS A 59 1.11 -1.70 11.02
C LYS A 59 1.97 -0.68 11.77
N GLY A 60 1.95 -0.73 13.10
CA GLY A 60 2.84 0.08 13.94
C GLY A 60 2.83 1.57 13.60
N LYS A 61 4.03 2.15 13.43
CA LYS A 61 4.24 3.58 13.15
C LYS A 61 3.60 4.02 11.84
N ALA A 62 3.64 3.17 10.81
CA ALA A 62 3.00 3.46 9.53
C ALA A 62 1.49 3.57 9.66
N ARG A 63 0.85 2.67 10.41
CA ARG A 63 -0.60 2.74 10.67
C ARG A 63 -0.98 3.98 11.48
N SER A 64 -0.23 4.28 12.55
CA SER A 64 -0.49 5.46 13.37
C SER A 64 -0.38 6.77 12.57
N TRP A 65 0.61 6.87 11.68
CA TRP A 65 0.74 8.01 10.78
C TRP A 65 -0.41 8.06 9.77
N ALA A 66 -0.76 6.93 9.15
CA ALA A 66 -1.83 6.85 8.17
C ALA A 66 -3.18 7.23 8.78
N SER A 67 -3.47 6.80 10.02
CA SER A 67 -4.69 7.20 10.72
C SER A 67 -4.77 8.69 11.01
N GLN A 68 -3.64 9.40 11.11
CA GLN A 68 -3.62 10.85 11.31
C GLN A 68 -3.79 11.60 9.98
N VAL A 69 -3.10 11.15 8.92
CA VAL A 69 -3.05 11.86 7.63
C VAL A 69 -4.25 11.56 6.74
N LEU A 70 -4.74 10.31 6.77
CA LEU A 70 -5.80 9.82 5.89
C LEU A 70 -7.19 9.84 6.53
N SER A 71 -7.31 10.29 7.78
CA SER A 71 -8.60 10.40 8.47
C SER A 71 -9.56 11.27 7.66
N GLY A 72 -10.73 10.72 7.31
CA GLY A 72 -11.75 11.40 6.52
C GLY A 72 -11.44 11.59 5.03
N LYS A 73 -10.30 11.08 4.53
CA LYS A 73 -9.85 11.24 3.13
C LYS A 73 -9.71 9.93 2.36
N LEU A 74 -10.00 8.79 3.00
CA LEU A 74 -9.84 7.45 2.42
C LEU A 74 -10.71 7.21 1.17
N SER A 75 -11.87 7.86 1.06
CA SER A 75 -12.78 7.71 -0.08
C SER A 75 -12.28 8.40 -1.36
N GLU A 76 -11.41 9.39 -1.23
CA GLU A 76 -10.86 10.19 -2.36
C GLU A 76 -9.40 9.83 -2.65
N LEU A 77 -8.83 8.91 -1.87
CA LEU A 77 -7.42 8.54 -1.96
C LEU A 77 -7.20 7.59 -3.14
N ASN A 78 -6.53 8.08 -4.18
CA ASN A 78 -6.03 7.24 -5.26
C ASN A 78 -4.64 6.64 -4.93
N LEU A 79 -4.26 5.61 -5.69
CA LEU A 79 -3.03 4.85 -5.47
C LEU A 79 -1.78 5.73 -5.61
N SER A 80 -1.74 6.63 -6.60
CA SER A 80 -0.59 7.51 -6.83
C SER A 80 -0.34 8.47 -5.65
N THR A 81 -1.40 9.09 -5.13
CA THR A 81 -1.31 9.97 -3.95
C THR A 81 -0.84 9.19 -2.73
N LEU A 82 -1.39 7.98 -2.50
CA LEU A 82 -0.96 7.15 -1.39
C LEU A 82 0.53 6.80 -1.49
N VAL A 83 0.99 6.40 -2.68
CA VAL A 83 2.39 6.08 -2.97
C VAL A 83 3.28 7.28 -2.68
N GLU A 84 2.93 8.48 -3.14
CA GLU A 84 3.71 9.69 -2.89
C GLU A 84 3.79 10.04 -1.40
N LEU A 85 2.68 9.95 -0.67
CA LEU A 85 2.63 10.24 0.76
C LEU A 85 3.50 9.27 1.55
N LEU A 86 3.45 7.97 1.23
CA LEU A 86 4.26 6.93 1.86
C LEU A 86 5.74 7.11 1.55
N LYS A 87 6.10 7.37 0.29
CA LYS A 87 7.48 7.67 -0.11
C LYS A 87 8.01 8.92 0.59
N LYS A 88 7.23 9.99 0.66
CA LYS A 88 7.62 11.21 1.35
C LYS A 88 7.83 11.00 2.85
N ARG A 89 7.05 10.12 3.48
CA ARG A 89 7.14 9.86 4.92
C ARG A 89 8.23 8.85 5.29
N PHE A 90 8.37 7.78 4.52
CA PHE A 90 9.18 6.60 4.86
C PHE A 90 10.29 6.28 3.85
N GLY A 91 10.35 6.99 2.71
CA GLY A 91 11.35 6.78 1.66
C GLY A 91 12.70 7.43 1.97
N SER A 92 12.85 8.07 3.12
CA SER A 92 14.12 8.64 3.57
C SER A 92 15.01 7.55 4.18
N SER A 93 15.58 6.69 3.35
CA SER A 93 16.81 5.96 3.68
C SER A 93 17.61 5.68 2.40
N ARG A 94 18.34 6.72 1.96
CA ARG A 94 19.59 6.75 1.17
C ARG A 94 19.74 8.08 0.43
N MET A 95 19.88 9.16 1.20
CA MET A 95 20.50 10.40 0.72
C MET A 95 21.22 11.03 1.92
N GLY A 96 22.25 10.32 2.35
CA GLY A 96 23.36 10.88 3.09
C GLY A 96 24.56 10.92 2.16
N ASP A 97 25.12 12.12 2.03
CA ASP A 97 26.55 12.38 1.85
C ASP A 97 27.20 12.10 0.48
N THR A 98 27.24 13.13 -0.36
CA THR A 98 28.47 13.49 -1.07
C THR A 98 28.67 15.01 -1.00
N HIS A 99 29.53 15.38 -0.06
CA HIS A 99 30.50 16.50 -0.01
C HIS A 99 30.36 17.65 -1.01
#